data_AF-A0A147IYG9-F1
#
_entry.id   AF-A0A147IYG9-F1
#
_cell.length_a   1.000
_cell.length_b   1.000
_cell.length_c   1.000
_cell.angle_alpha   90.00
_cell.angle_beta   90.00
_cell.angle_gamma   90.00
#
_symmetry.space_group_name_H-M   'P 1'
#
loop_
_entity.id
_entity.type
_entity.pdbx_description
1 polymer ?
#
loop_
_entity_poly.entity_id
_entity_poly.type
_entity_poly.pdbx_seq_one_letter_code
_entity_poly.pdbx_strand_id
1 'polypeptide(L)' 'MIDMPEDLDDAFELFDEKSAALAAAVTAVEDDQKRGRSGITAYAKAAMLQRAMQDFASRLQARIDQELGRL' A
#
# COMPACT_ATOMS: atom_id res chain seq x y z
N MET A 1 8.61 6.05 2.44
CA MET A 1 8.63 5.64 1.02
C MET A 1 8.87 4.15 1.03
N ILE A 2 8.11 3.37 0.26
CA ILE A 2 8.30 1.91 0.17
C ILE A 2 9.41 1.67 -0.86
N ASP A 3 10.48 0.99 -0.46
CA ASP A 3 11.55 0.62 -1.37
C ASP A 3 11.11 -0.57 -2.23
N MET A 4 11.47 -0.53 -3.51
CA MET A 4 11.08 -1.57 -4.47
C MET A 4 12.09 -2.70 -4.42
N PRO A 5 11.68 -3.96 -4.14
CA PRO A 5 12.55 -5.11 -4.26
C PRO A 5 13.08 -5.27 -5.69
N GLU A 6 14.28 -5.84 -5.82
CA GLU A 6 14.90 -6.08 -7.14
C GLU A 6 14.22 -7.26 -7.88
N ASP A 7 13.85 -8.28 -7.11
CA ASP A 7 13.10 -9.45 -7.55
C ASP A 7 11.60 -9.14 -7.61
N LEU A 8 10.93 -9.64 -8.65
CA LEU A 8 9.50 -9.36 -8.87
C LEU A 8 8.61 -10.13 -7.90
N ASP A 9 8.97 -11.35 -7.50
CA ASP A 9 8.18 -12.14 -6.56
C ASP A 9 8.22 -11.48 -5.18
N ASP A 10 9.40 -11.04 -4.73
CA ASP A 10 9.55 -10.25 -3.50
C ASP A 10 8.75 -8.93 -3.57
N ALA A 11 8.68 -8.30 -4.75
CA ALA A 11 7.92 -7.07 -4.94
C ALA A 11 6.40 -7.31 -4.87
N PHE A 12 5.91 -8.44 -5.38
CA PHE A 12 4.51 -8.85 -5.22
C PHE A 12 4.17 -9.23 -3.78
N GLU A 13 5.05 -9.95 -3.08
CA GLU A 13 4.84 -10.26 -1.65
C GLU A 13 4.76 -8.96 -0.81
N LEU A 14 5.65 -8.01 -1.08
CA LEU A 14 5.62 -6.70 -0.43
C LEU A 14 4.33 -5.93 -0.77
N PHE A 15 3.84 -6.02 -2.01
CA PHE A 15 2.56 -5.43 -2.40
C PHE A 15 1.41 -5.97 -1.55
N ASP A 16 1.35 -7.29 -1.38
CA ASP A 16 0.29 -7.96 -0.63
C ASP A 16 0.35 -7.61 0.86
N GLU A 17 1.55 -7.61 1.45
CA GLU A 17 1.76 -7.22 2.85
C GLU A 17 1.25 -5.79 3.11
N LYS A 18 1.61 -4.84 2.24
CA LYS A 18 1.24 -3.44 2.40
C LYS A 18 -0.25 -3.19 2.09
N SER A 19 -0.83 -3.96 1.17
CA SER A 19 -2.27 -3.96 0.93
C SER A 19 -3.06 -4.43 2.16
N ALA A 20 -2.60 -5.49 2.82
CA ALA A 20 -3.20 -5.96 4.07
C ALA A 20 -3.08 -4.92 5.20
N ALA A 21 -1.93 -4.25 5.31
CA ALA A 21 -1.74 -3.17 6.28
C ALA A 21 -2.65 -1.97 6.03
N LEU A 22 -2.85 -1.58 4.77
CA LEU A 22 -3.80 -0.53 4.39
C LEU A 22 -5.25 -0.93 4.74
N ALA A 23 -5.65 -2.15 4.43
CA ALA A 23 -6.98 -2.66 4.77
C ALA A 23 -7.24 -2.60 6.29
N ALA A 24 -6.28 -3.04 7.10
CA ALA A 24 -6.37 -2.97 8.55
C ALA A 24 -6.45 -1.52 9.06
N ALA A 25 -5.70 -0.59 8.45
CA ALA A 25 -5.76 0.83 8.80
C ALA A 25 -7.13 1.45 8.48
N VAL A 26 -7.74 1.07 7.34
CA VAL A 26 -9.10 1.51 6.98
C VAL A 26 -10.13 0.97 7.98
N THR A 27 -10.06 -0.32 8.34
CA THR A 27 -10.96 -0.89 9.36
C THR A 27 -10.84 -0.15 10.70
N ALA A 28 -9.63 0.23 11.11
CA ALA A 28 -9.44 1.02 12.34
C ALA A 28 -10.11 2.41 12.27
N VAL A 29 -10.09 3.07 11.11
CA VAL A 29 -10.80 4.35 10.88
C VAL A 29 -12.31 4.16 11.03
N GLU A 30 -12.86 3.12 10.39
CA GLU A 30 -14.28 2.82 10.44
C GLU A 30 -14.74 2.51 11.87
N ASP A 31 -13.94 1.76 12.64
CA ASP A 31 -14.24 1.42 14.02
C ASP A 31 -14.16 2.64 14.96
N ASP A 32 -13.21 3.54 14.75
CA ASP A 32 -13.16 4.80 15.48
C ASP A 32 -14.36 5.70 15.18
N GLN A 33 -14.79 5.77 13.91
CA GLN A 33 -16.01 6.49 13.53
C GLN A 33 -17.26 5.88 14.17
N LYS A 34 -17.42 4.55 14.14
CA LYS A 34 -18.54 3.84 14.80
C LYS A 34 -18.62 4.12 16.30
N ARG A 35 -17.45 4.33 16.94
CA ARG A 35 -17.34 4.65 18.37
C ARG A 35 -17.48 6.14 18.69
N GLY A 36 -17.83 6.97 17.70
CA GLY A 36 -17.99 8.42 17.87
C GLY A 36 -16.68 9.16 18.16
N ARG A 37 -15.53 8.54 17.87
CA ARG A 37 -14.22 9.18 18.02
C ARG A 37 -13.84 9.91 16.73
N SER A 38 -13.09 10.99 16.91
CA SER A 38 -12.36 11.64 15.83
C SER A 38 -11.33 10.66 15.26
N GLY A 39 -11.66 10.01 14.15
CA GLY A 39 -10.75 9.08 13.44
C GLY A 39 -9.60 9.78 12.72
N ILE A 40 -9.28 11.04 13.04
CA ILE A 40 -8.32 11.88 12.30
C ILE A 40 -6.93 11.21 12.23
N THR A 41 -6.45 10.64 13.35
CA THR A 41 -5.13 9.97 13.38
C THR A 41 -5.13 8.67 12.57
N ALA A 42 -6.19 7.88 12.65
CA ALA A 42 -6.34 6.66 11.86
C ALA A 42 -6.47 6.99 10.37
N TYR A 43 -7.21 8.04 10.02
CA TYR A 43 -7.42 8.49 8.66
C TYR A 43 -6.11 9.00 8.04
N ALA A 44 -5.35 9.80 8.78
CA ALA A 44 -4.04 10.26 8.33
C ALA A 44 -3.10 9.09 8.02
N LYS A 45 -3.09 8.05 8.87
CA LYS A 45 -2.31 6.81 8.61
C LYS A 45 -2.80 6.08 7.36
N ALA A 46 -4.11 5.89 7.21
CA ALA A 46 -4.69 5.23 6.04
C ALA A 46 -4.37 6.00 4.75
N ALA A 47 -4.49 7.33 4.77
CA ALA A 47 -4.17 8.19 3.62
C ALA A 47 -2.67 8.14 3.25
N MET A 48 -1.77 8.12 4.25
CA MET A 48 -0.33 7.96 4.02
C MET A 48 0.00 6.59 3.40
N LEU A 49 -0.59 5.52 3.93
CA LEU A 49 -0.42 4.16 3.39
C LEU A 49 -0.97 4.04 1.98
N GLN A 50 -2.16 4.60 1.72
CA GLN A 50 -2.78 4.60 0.40
C GLN A 50 -1.88 5.28 -0.63
N ARG A 51 -1.34 6.46 -0.32
CA ARG A 51 -0.44 7.17 -1.23
C ARG A 51 0.85 6.38 -1.49
N ALA A 52 1.45 5.83 -0.44
CA ALA A 52 2.65 5.00 -0.59
C ALA A 52 2.38 3.76 -1.46
N MET A 53 1.19 3.16 -1.35
CA MET A 53 0.77 2.02 -2.16
C MET A 53 0.54 2.38 -3.62
N GLN A 54 -0.03 3.55 -3.92
CA GLN A 54 -0.19 4.03 -5.29
C GLN A 54 1.17 4.24 -5.96
N ASP A 55 2.09 4.91 -5.27
CA ASP A 55 3.46 5.12 -5.75
C ASP A 55 4.19 3.80 -5.97
N PHE A 56 4.01 2.84 -5.05
CA PHE A 56 4.61 1.50 -5.16
C PHE A 56 4.03 0.71 -6.35
N ALA A 57 2.71 0.68 -6.52
CA ALA A 57 2.06 0.00 -7.63
C ALA A 57 2.50 0.56 -9.00
N SER A 58 2.62 1.89 -9.14
CA SER A 58 3.12 2.50 -10.38
C SER A 58 4.55 2.08 -10.70
N ARG A 59 5.42 1.99 -9.68
CA ARG A 59 6.81 1.53 -9.86
C ARG A 59 6.87 0.04 -10.19
N LEU A 60 6.02 -0.79 -9.58
CA LEU A 60 5.95 -2.23 -9.86
C LEU A 60 5.49 -2.48 -11.29
N GLN A 61 4.47 -1.76 -11.76
CA GLN A 61 4.02 -1.86 -13.16
C GLN A 61 5.15 -1.52 -14.13
N ALA A 62 5.88 -0.43 -13.91
CA ALA A 62 7.00 -0.05 -14.75
C ALA A 62 8.12 -1.12 -14.78
N ARG A 63 8.34 -1.80 -13.64
CA ARG A 63 9.31 -2.89 -13.54
C ARG A 63 8.86 -4.13 -14.32
N ILE A 64 7.59 -4.51 -14.21
CA ILE A 64 6.98 -5.60 -14.99
C ILE A 64 7.14 -5.33 -16.49
N ASP A 65 6.77 -4.11 -16.93
CA ASP A 65 6.87 -3.73 -18.34
C ASP A 65 8.32 -3.80 -18.86
N GLN A 66 9.29 -3.41 -18.01
CA GLN A 66 10.72 -3.51 -18.33
C GLN A 66 11.19 -4.96 -18.51
N GLU A 67 10.75 -5.87 -17.63
CA GLU A 67 11.13 -7.28 -17.72
C GLU A 67 10.42 -7.98 -18.90
N LEU A 68 9.16 -7.64 -19.19
CA LEU A 68 8.44 -8.13 -20.37
C LEU A 68 9.07 -7.65 -21.69
N GLY A 69 9.60 -6.44 -21.74
CA GLY A 69 10.31 -5.92 -22.92
C GLY A 69 11.73 -6.45 -23.10
N ARG A 70 12.27 -7.17 -22.11
CA ARG A 70 13.59 -7.83 -22.15
C ARG A 70 13.51 -9.28 -22.63
N LEU A 71 12.34 -9.90 -22.55
CA LEU A 71 12.03 -11.25 -23.05
C LEU A 71 11.75 -11.24 -24.56
#